data_AF-A0A355YNA1-F1
#
_entry.id   AF-A0A355YNA1-F1
#
_cell.length_a   1.000
_cell.length_b   1.000
_cell.length_c   1.000
_cell.angle_alpha   90.00
_cell.angle_beta   90.00
_cell.angle_gamma   90.00
#
_symmetry.space_group_name_H-M   'P 1'
#
loop_
_entity.id
_entity.type
_entity.pdbx_description
1 polymer ?
#
loop_
_entity_poly.entity_id
_entity_poly.type
_entity_poly.pdbx_seq_one_letter_code
_entity_poly.pdbx_strand_id
1 'polypeptide(L)'
;MFLVFLLLWIIFNGRVTPEILLTGLALSAALFAFCCKFMGYSIKKDTRAIKLLPMVFQYIVILIVEILKANRQVLHFIVSPQYQVEPRIVHFTSGLKSELARVVLANSITLTPGTITVSLEGSEFYVHCLDRDFAEGMEDSVFVKLLEEMEAVK
;
A
#
# COMPACT_ATOMS: atom_id res chain seq x y z
N MET A 1 7.09 9.44 -13.36
CA MET A 1 6.92 8.19 -14.12
C MET A 1 8.08 7.93 -15.05
N PHE A 2 8.50 8.89 -15.87
CA PHE A 2 9.69 8.71 -16.72
C PHE A 2 10.92 8.25 -15.92
N LEU A 3 11.24 8.94 -14.82
CA LEU A 3 12.36 8.56 -13.95
C LEU A 3 12.18 7.17 -13.34
N VAL A 4 10.95 6.77 -13.00
CA VAL A 4 10.66 5.44 -12.46
C VAL A 4 10.93 4.35 -13.52
N PHE A 5 10.47 4.56 -14.76
CA PHE A 5 10.75 3.63 -15.86
C PHE A 5 12.24 3.53 -16.16
N LEU A 6 12.95 4.66 -16.18
CA LEU A 6 14.39 4.67 -16.41
C LEU A 6 15.16 3.97 -15.28
N LEU A 7 14.76 4.20 -14.03
CA LEU A 7 15.39 3.58 -12.86
C LEU A 7 15.13 2.06 -12.85
N LEU A 8 13.90 1.62 -13.12
CA LEU A 8 13.58 0.20 -13.28
C LEU A 8 14.36 -0.45 -14.44
N TRP A 9 14.49 0.25 -15.57
CA TRP A 9 15.29 -0.22 -16.70
C TRP A 9 16.75 -0.46 -16.31
N ILE A 10 17.36 0.47 -15.56
CA ILE A 10 18.74 0.34 -15.09
C ILE A 10 18.88 -0.80 -14.07
N ILE A 11 17.94 -0.92 -13.12
CA ILE A 11 17.92 -2.01 -12.13
C ILE A 11 17.85 -3.37 -12.84
N PHE A 12 16.97 -3.52 -13.83
CA PHE A 12 16.79 -4.79 -14.54
C PHE A 12 17.97 -5.17 -15.42
N ASN A 13 18.67 -4.19 -16.00
CA ASN A 13 19.89 -4.47 -16.77
C ASN A 13 21.12 -4.72 -15.89
N GLY A 14 21.15 -4.18 -14.67
CA GLY A 14 22.24 -4.39 -13.70
C GLY A 14 23.59 -3.80 -14.10
N ARG A 15 23.66 -3.07 -15.23
CA ARG A 15 24.87 -2.42 -15.77
C ARG A 15 24.53 -1.02 -16.28
N VAL A 16 25.49 -0.11 -16.14
CA VAL A 16 25.38 1.26 -16.65
C VAL A 16 26.38 1.42 -17.78
N THR A 17 25.97 1.10 -19.01
CA THR A 17 26.75 1.38 -20.22
C THR A 17 26.01 2.41 -21.10
N PRO A 18 26.71 3.15 -21.98
CA PRO A 18 26.09 4.16 -22.84
C PRO A 18 24.93 3.61 -23.67
N GLU A 19 25.02 2.37 -24.15
CA GLU A 19 23.99 1.72 -24.96
C GLU A 19 22.72 1.48 -24.14
N ILE A 20 22.87 0.99 -22.90
CA ILE A 20 21.75 0.73 -21.97
C ILE A 20 21.07 2.05 -21.58
N LEU A 21 21.85 3.12 -21.38
CA LEU A 21 21.31 4.44 -21.07
C LEU A 21 20.52 5.03 -22.24
N LEU A 22 21.08 5.01 -23.46
CA LEU A 22 20.43 5.55 -24.66
C LEU A 22 19.12 4.80 -24.98
N THR A 23 19.16 3.47 -24.95
CA THR A 23 17.97 2.64 -25.17
C THR A 23 16.93 2.83 -24.07
N GLY A 24 17.38 2.91 -22.82
CA GLY A 24 16.52 3.17 -21.65
C GLY A 24 15.83 4.52 -21.72
N LEU A 25 16.54 5.59 -22.12
CA LEU A 25 15.97 6.92 -22.31
C LEU A 25 14.88 6.90 -23.40
N ALA A 26 15.16 6.29 -24.55
CA ALA A 26 14.22 6.22 -25.66
C ALA A 26 12.94 5.44 -25.28
N LEU A 27 13.09 4.26 -24.69
CA LEU A 27 11.97 3.41 -24.27
C LEU A 27 11.16 4.06 -23.14
N SER A 28 11.82 4.63 -22.14
CA SER A 28 11.14 5.31 -21.03
C SER A 28 10.37 6.53 -21.52
N ALA A 29 10.88 7.27 -22.52
CA ALA A 29 10.19 8.40 -23.11
C ALA A 29 8.97 7.96 -23.92
N ALA A 30 9.11 6.89 -24.72
CA ALA A 30 8.00 6.31 -25.47
C ALA A 30 6.88 5.81 -24.55
N LEU A 31 7.22 5.09 -23.48
CA LEU A 31 6.26 4.63 -22.47
C LEU A 31 5.61 5.79 -21.73
N PHE A 32 6.38 6.81 -21.36
CA PHE A 32 5.83 8.00 -20.72
C PHE A 32 4.83 8.73 -21.64
N ALA A 33 5.17 8.90 -22.92
CA ALA A 33 4.28 9.48 -23.92
C ALA A 33 2.99 8.64 -24.10
N PHE A 34 3.12 7.31 -24.11
CA PHE A 34 1.98 6.40 -24.15
C PHE A 34 1.06 6.58 -22.92
N CYS A 35 1.62 6.60 -21.70
CA CYS A 35 0.84 6.83 -20.48
C CYS A 35 0.17 8.21 -20.46
N CYS A 36 0.83 9.25 -20.96
CA CYS A 36 0.23 10.57 -21.11
C CYS A 36 -0.95 10.57 -22.08
N LYS A 37 -0.84 9.85 -23.20
CA LYS A 37 -1.87 9.79 -24.24
C LYS A 37 -3.06 8.92 -23.85
N PHE A 38 -2.84 7.76 -23.24
CA PHE A 38 -3.87 6.75 -23.04
C PHE A 38 -4.35 6.59 -21.60
N MET A 39 -3.54 6.96 -20.59
CA MET A 39 -3.88 6.77 -19.17
C MET A 39 -4.15 8.09 -18.44
N GLY A 40 -4.23 9.22 -19.16
CA GLY A 40 -4.47 10.54 -18.56
C GLY A 40 -3.38 10.93 -17.54
N TYR A 41 -2.14 10.46 -17.76
CA TYR A 41 -1.01 10.83 -16.92
C TYR A 41 -0.53 12.25 -17.25
N SER A 42 -0.16 13.04 -16.24
CA SER A 42 0.33 14.41 -16.43
C SER A 42 1.56 14.66 -15.56
N ILE A 43 2.44 15.56 -16.00
CA ILE A 43 3.64 15.99 -15.25
C ILE A 43 3.27 16.52 -13.86
N LYS A 44 2.08 17.13 -13.69
CA LYS A 44 1.58 17.57 -12.37
C LYS A 44 1.42 16.42 -11.37
N LYS A 45 1.12 15.20 -11.84
CA LYS A 45 1.06 14.00 -10.99
C LYS A 45 2.44 13.56 -10.49
N ASP A 46 3.50 13.77 -11.29
CA ASP A 46 4.88 13.48 -10.86
C ASP A 46 5.30 14.38 -9.70
N THR A 47 4.99 15.68 -9.74
CA THR A 47 5.31 16.60 -8.65
C THR A 47 4.57 16.21 -7.35
N ARG A 48 3.30 15.81 -7.46
CA ARG A 48 2.53 15.33 -6.30
C ARG A 48 3.11 14.03 -5.73
N ALA A 49 3.49 13.09 -6.60
CA ALA A 49 4.12 11.84 -6.19
C ALA A 49 5.43 12.07 -5.42
N ILE A 50 6.26 13.03 -5.86
CA ILE A 50 7.50 13.40 -5.17
C ILE A 50 7.22 13.99 -3.79
N LYS A 51 6.20 14.84 -3.65
CA LYS A 51 5.80 15.40 -2.34
C LYS A 51 5.29 14.33 -1.37
N LEU A 52 4.59 13.32 -1.89
CA LEU A 52 4.07 12.21 -1.09
C LEU A 52 5.14 11.18 -0.73
N LEU A 53 6.28 11.16 -1.43
CA LEU A 53 7.34 10.16 -1.26
C LEU A 53 7.78 9.96 0.21
N PRO A 54 8.01 11.02 1.02
CA PRO A 54 8.41 10.85 2.43
C PRO A 54 7.30 10.20 3.27
N MET A 55 6.04 10.57 3.03
CA MET A 55 4.89 10.00 3.76
C MET A 55 4.68 8.53 3.35
N VAL A 56 4.85 8.20 2.06
CA VAL A 56 4.80 6.81 1.58
C VAL A 56 5.89 5.98 2.24
N PHE A 57 7.12 6.52 2.35
CA PHE A 57 8.19 5.83 3.06
C PHE A 57 7.85 5.60 4.54
N GLN A 58 7.33 6.61 5.24
CA GLN A 58 6.85 6.48 6.62
C GLN A 58 5.76 5.40 6.73
N TYR A 59 4.80 5.38 5.81
CA TYR A 59 3.73 4.39 5.77
C TYR A 59 4.27 2.97 5.61
N ILE A 60 5.21 2.76 4.68
CA ILE A 60 5.83 1.44 4.46
C ILE A 60 6.57 0.98 5.72
N VAL A 61 7.32 1.86 6.38
CA VAL A 61 8.04 1.51 7.62
C VAL A 61 7.06 1.11 8.72
N ILE A 62 5.98 1.88 8.90
CA ILE A 62 4.93 1.56 9.89
C ILE A 62 4.25 0.24 9.54
N LEU A 63 3.90 0.02 8.28
CA LEU A 63 3.31 -1.23 7.81
C LEU A 63 4.20 -2.43 8.13
N ILE A 64 5.50 -2.36 7.87
CA ILE A 64 6.45 -3.43 8.22
C ILE A 64 6.45 -3.68 9.73
N VAL A 65 6.45 -2.63 10.55
CA VAL A 65 6.41 -2.77 12.01
C VAL A 65 5.13 -3.46 12.48
N GLU A 66 3.97 -3.06 11.96
CA GLU A 66 2.69 -3.68 12.31
C GLU A 66 2.61 -5.13 11.83
N ILE A 67 3.13 -5.45 10.65
CA ILE A 67 3.25 -6.84 10.17
C ILE A 67 4.09 -7.68 11.13
N LEU A 68 5.21 -7.16 11.63
CA LEU A 68 6.06 -7.88 12.59
C LEU A 68 5.38 -8.08 13.95
N LYS A 69 4.65 -7.07 14.45
CA LYS A 69 3.87 -7.18 15.70
C LYS A 69 2.76 -8.23 15.56
N ALA A 70 1.99 -8.15 14.49
CA ALA A 70 0.90 -9.08 14.21
C ALA A 70 1.41 -10.50 13.99
N ASN A 71 2.53 -10.70 13.28
CA ASN A 71 3.21 -12.00 13.19
C ASN A 71 3.55 -12.60 14.56
N ARG A 72 4.05 -11.79 15.50
CA ARG A 72 4.36 -12.27 16.85
C ARG A 72 3.09 -12.73 17.59
N GLN A 73 1.98 -12.03 17.42
CA GLN A 73 0.69 -12.40 18.00
C GLN A 73 0.13 -13.68 17.39
N VAL A 74 0.15 -13.82 16.06
CA VAL A 74 -0.24 -15.05 15.37
C VAL A 74 0.64 -16.23 15.81
N LEU A 75 1.96 -16.03 15.93
CA LEU A 75 2.86 -17.07 16.43
C LEU A 75 2.52 -17.49 17.86
N HIS A 76 2.13 -16.54 18.72
CA HIS A 76 1.68 -16.85 20.07
C HIS A 76 0.43 -17.75 20.05
N PHE A 77 -0.53 -17.50 19.15
CA PHE A 77 -1.71 -18.36 19.00
C PHE A 77 -1.35 -19.77 18.54
N ILE A 78 -0.37 -19.92 17.64
CA ILE A 78 0.08 -21.23 17.14
C ILE A 78 0.81 -22.03 18.23
N VAL A 79 1.67 -21.37 19.01
CA VAL A 79 2.54 -22.03 20.00
C VAL A 79 1.81 -22.30 21.33
N SER A 80 0.69 -21.63 21.58
CA SER A 80 -0.06 -21.76 22.83
C SER A 80 -1.18 -22.80 22.70
N PRO A 81 -0.98 -24.06 23.12
CA PRO A 81 -1.94 -25.15 22.89
C PRO A 81 -3.28 -24.98 23.60
N GLN A 82 -3.37 -24.08 24.57
CA GLN A 82 -4.60 -23.79 25.32
C GLN A 82 -5.37 -22.58 24.78
N TYR A 83 -4.80 -21.81 23.86
CA TYR A 83 -5.47 -20.64 23.31
C TYR A 83 -6.42 -21.07 22.18
N GLN A 84 -7.70 -20.72 22.31
CA GLN A 84 -8.69 -20.93 21.27
C GLN A 84 -8.94 -19.60 20.57
N VAL A 85 -8.58 -19.54 19.29
CA VAL A 85 -8.88 -18.36 18.46
C VAL A 85 -10.39 -18.19 18.29
N GLU A 86 -10.85 -16.94 18.33
CA GLU A 86 -12.25 -16.57 18.14
C GLU A 86 -12.41 -15.72 16.85
N PRO A 87 -12.59 -16.36 15.67
CA PRO A 87 -12.70 -15.62 14.41
C PRO A 87 -13.93 -14.72 14.38
N ARG A 88 -13.78 -13.53 13.78
CA ARG A 88 -14.85 -12.54 13.66
C ARG A 88 -14.81 -11.85 12.31
N ILE A 89 -15.98 -11.48 11.79
CA ILE A 89 -16.09 -10.52 10.69
C ILE A 89 -16.40 -9.15 11.28
N VAL A 90 -15.58 -8.17 10.95
CA VAL A 90 -15.75 -6.77 11.31
C VAL A 90 -16.22 -6.01 10.08
N HIS A 91 -17.13 -5.08 10.30
CA HIS A 91 -17.61 -4.16 9.29
C HIS A 91 -17.38 -2.73 9.77
N PHE A 92 -16.77 -1.90 8.94
CA PHE A 92 -16.59 -0.47 9.23
C PHE A 92 -16.58 0.37 7.95
N THR A 93 -16.95 1.63 8.08
CA THR A 93 -16.95 2.61 6.99
C THR A 93 -15.73 3.52 7.11
N SER A 94 -14.89 3.60 6.07
CA SER A 94 -13.72 4.49 6.09
C SER A 94 -14.08 5.93 5.69
N GLY A 95 -13.46 6.92 6.33
CA GLY A 95 -13.53 8.34 5.94
C GLY A 95 -12.72 8.71 4.68
N LEU A 96 -11.96 7.77 4.11
CA LEU A 96 -11.06 8.00 2.98
C LEU A 96 -11.81 8.34 1.70
N LYS A 97 -11.43 9.45 1.06
CA LYS A 97 -12.13 10.00 -0.10
C LYS A 97 -11.66 9.35 -1.40
N SER A 98 -10.37 9.03 -1.50
CA SER A 98 -9.72 8.44 -2.66
C SER A 98 -9.93 6.93 -2.69
N GLU A 99 -10.35 6.44 -3.86
CA GLU A 99 -10.40 5.00 -4.12
C GLU A 99 -9.03 4.34 -3.95
N LEU A 100 -7.96 5.00 -4.38
CA LEU A 100 -6.60 4.48 -4.22
C LEU A 100 -6.23 4.33 -2.73
N ALA A 101 -6.60 5.30 -1.89
CA ALA A 101 -6.34 5.22 -0.45
C ALA A 101 -7.11 4.05 0.19
N ARG A 102 -8.38 3.84 -0.20
CA ARG A 102 -9.18 2.71 0.28
C ARG A 102 -8.60 1.36 -0.14
N VAL A 103 -8.12 1.25 -1.39
CA VAL A 103 -7.45 0.04 -1.88
C VAL A 103 -6.12 -0.20 -1.15
N VAL A 104 -5.35 0.85 -0.87
CA VAL A 104 -4.11 0.73 -0.07
C VAL A 104 -4.42 0.27 1.35
N LEU A 105 -5.49 0.80 1.97
CA LEU A 105 -5.94 0.36 3.29
C LEU A 105 -6.33 -1.13 3.29
N ALA A 106 -7.17 -1.56 2.33
CA ALA A 106 -7.59 -2.96 2.19
C ALA A 106 -6.40 -3.92 2.08
N ASN A 107 -5.43 -3.58 1.24
CA ASN A 107 -4.22 -4.38 1.07
C ASN A 107 -3.35 -4.37 2.34
N SER A 108 -3.27 -3.26 3.06
CA SER A 108 -2.49 -3.15 4.30
C SER A 108 -3.09 -3.98 5.44
N ILE A 109 -4.43 -4.00 5.55
CA ILE A 109 -5.16 -4.90 6.45
C ILE A 109 -4.87 -6.35 6.06
N THR A 110 -4.97 -6.71 4.79
CA THR A 110 -4.73 -8.08 4.32
C THR A 110 -3.28 -8.54 4.52
N LEU A 111 -2.32 -7.63 4.40
CA LEU A 111 -0.90 -7.92 4.65
C LEU A 111 -0.57 -8.06 6.13
N THR A 112 -1.41 -7.54 7.04
CA THR A 112 -1.23 -7.67 8.48
C THR A 112 -1.67 -9.07 8.91
N PRO A 113 -0.74 -9.94 9.37
CA PRO A 113 -1.06 -11.32 9.69
C PRO A 113 -2.16 -11.44 10.75
N GLY A 114 -3.18 -12.23 10.46
CA GLY A 114 -4.36 -12.36 11.33
C GLY A 114 -5.58 -11.57 10.85
N THR A 115 -5.47 -10.81 9.75
CA THR A 115 -6.61 -10.12 9.13
C THR A 115 -6.64 -10.32 7.61
N ILE A 116 -7.85 -10.37 7.03
CA ILE A 116 -8.08 -10.48 5.58
C ILE A 116 -9.25 -9.58 5.21
N THR A 117 -9.07 -8.66 4.25
CA THR A 117 -10.19 -7.90 3.68
C THR A 117 -10.99 -8.80 2.73
N VAL A 118 -12.25 -9.06 3.07
CA VAL A 118 -13.17 -9.91 2.31
C VAL A 118 -13.86 -9.12 1.19
N SER A 119 -14.29 -7.90 1.49
CA SER A 119 -14.94 -7.02 0.51
C SER A 119 -14.63 -5.55 0.81
N LEU A 120 -14.58 -4.76 -0.26
CA LEU A 120 -14.50 -3.31 -0.25
C LEU A 120 -15.56 -2.79 -1.23
N GLU A 121 -16.66 -2.25 -0.70
CA GLU A 121 -17.78 -1.73 -1.48
C GLU A 121 -17.95 -0.23 -1.20
N GLY A 122 -17.51 0.61 -2.14
CA GLY A 122 -17.48 2.05 -1.93
C GLY A 122 -16.50 2.42 -0.82
N SER A 123 -17.05 2.76 0.36
CA SER A 123 -16.29 3.06 1.59
C SER A 123 -16.50 2.03 2.69
N GLU A 124 -17.29 0.98 2.45
CA GLU A 124 -17.57 -0.09 3.42
C GLU A 124 -16.52 -1.20 3.30
N PHE A 125 -15.95 -1.58 4.44
CA PHE A 125 -14.96 -2.64 4.56
C PHE A 125 -15.56 -3.81 5.33
N TYR A 126 -15.39 -5.01 4.78
CA TYR A 126 -15.64 -6.26 5.50
C TYR A 126 -14.32 -6.97 5.70
N VAL A 127 -13.93 -7.18 6.96
CA VAL A 127 -12.65 -7.77 7.32
C VAL A 127 -12.86 -9.01 8.17
N HIS A 128 -12.29 -10.13 7.74
CA HIS A 128 -12.19 -11.33 8.54
C HIS A 128 -10.95 -11.25 9.43
N CYS A 129 -11.16 -11.35 10.74
CA CYS A 129 -10.13 -11.37 11.75
C CYS A 129 -9.98 -12.80 12.28
N LEU A 130 -8.73 -13.25 12.42
CA LEU A 130 -8.39 -14.56 12.98
C LEU A 130 -8.83 -14.67 14.44
N ASP A 131 -8.77 -13.56 15.17
CA ASP A 131 -9.14 -13.46 16.57
C ASP A 131 -9.81 -12.10 16.87
N ARG A 132 -10.58 -12.02 17.96
CA ARG A 132 -11.21 -10.78 18.43
C ARG A 132 -10.20 -9.67 18.72
N ASP A 133 -8.99 -10.01 19.14
CA ASP A 133 -7.95 -9.02 19.47
C ASP A 133 -7.54 -8.20 18.23
N PHE A 134 -7.66 -8.78 17.03
CA PHE A 134 -7.39 -8.08 15.76
C PHE A 134 -8.54 -7.19 15.28
N ALA A 135 -9.74 -7.40 15.82
CA ALA A 135 -10.93 -6.64 15.44
C ALA A 135 -11.00 -5.27 16.13
N GLU A 136 -10.45 -5.16 17.34
CA GLU A 136 -10.55 -3.95 18.16
C GLU A 136 -9.75 -2.78 17.56
N GLY A 137 -10.39 -1.62 17.39
CA GLY A 137 -9.73 -0.39 16.94
C GLY A 137 -9.31 -0.35 15.47
N MET A 138 -9.81 -1.28 14.63
CA MET A 138 -9.47 -1.33 13.20
C MET A 138 -9.91 -0.07 12.43
N GLU A 139 -11.07 0.48 12.78
CA GLU A 139 -11.65 1.69 12.16
C GLU A 139 -10.78 2.95 12.38
N ASP A 140 -10.09 3.02 13.51
CA ASP A 140 -9.22 4.14 13.90
C ASP A 140 -7.72 3.80 13.84
N SER A 141 -7.38 2.79 13.03
CA SER A 141 -6.01 2.31 12.90
C SER A 141 -5.05 3.39 12.43
N VAL A 142 -3.77 3.21 12.74
CA VAL A 142 -2.69 4.10 12.31
C VAL A 142 -2.68 4.27 10.78
N PHE A 143 -3.07 3.23 10.04
CA PHE A 143 -3.16 3.28 8.58
C PHE A 143 -4.21 4.26 8.07
N VAL A 144 -5.39 4.33 8.70
CA VAL A 144 -6.45 5.27 8.32
C VAL A 144 -5.93 6.70 8.48
N LYS A 145 -5.35 7.02 9.63
CA LYS A 145 -4.81 8.36 9.94
C LYS A 145 -3.73 8.79 8.96
N LEU A 146 -2.76 7.91 8.66
CA LEU A 146 -1.70 8.21 7.70
C LEU A 146 -2.24 8.44 6.29
N LEU A 147 -3.25 7.66 5.87
CA LEU A 147 -3.86 7.82 4.55
C LEU A 147 -4.68 9.11 4.46
N GLU A 148 -5.38 9.50 5.53
CA GLU A 148 -6.07 10.79 5.62
C GLU A 148 -5.09 11.97 5.51
N GLU A 149 -3.94 11.89 6.20
CA GLU A 149 -2.88 12.89 6.08
C GLU A 149 -2.35 12.98 4.65
N MET A 150 -2.15 11.84 3.97
CA MET A 150 -1.73 11.82 2.56
C MET A 150 -2.77 12.43 1.62
N GLU A 151 -4.07 12.22 1.88
CA GLU A 151 -5.14 12.82 1.09
C GLU A 151 -5.21 14.34 1.23
N ALA A 152 -4.85 14.86 2.41
CA ALA A 152 -4.80 16.29 2.68
C ALA A 152 -3.69 17.01 1.86
N VAL A 153 -2.69 16.28 1.36
CA VAL A 153 -1.63 16.84 0.51
C VAL A 153 -2.11 17.06 -0.92
N LYS A 154 -2.23 18.35 -1.29
CA LYS A 154 -2.60 18.84 -2.63
C LYS A 154 -1.45 18.80 -3.64
#